data_AF-A0A644ZIP4-F1
#
_entry.id   AF-A0A644ZIP4-F1
#
_cell.length_a   1.000
_cell.length_b   1.000
_cell.length_c   1.000
_cell.angle_alpha   90.00
_cell.angle_beta   90.00
_cell.angle_gamma   90.00
#
_symmetry.space_group_name_H-M   'P 1'
#
loop_
_entity.id
_entity.type
_entity.pdbx_description
1 polymer ?
#
loop_
_entity_poly.entity_id
_entity_poly.type
_entity_poly.pdbx_seq_one_letter_code
_entity_poly.pdbx_strand_id
1 'polypeptide(L)' 'MASIYEQRQDECRYCILTTEANESVRGSHPRMPVVLQREEIIEWIMEPVAFRRMLKKIPPQLLATVEDNQTLL' A
#
# COMPACT_ATOMS: atom_id res chain seq x y z
N MET A 1 -4.16 2.15 -2.92
CA MET A 1 -3.55 1.55 -1.71
C MET A 1 -4.54 1.67 -0.57
N ALA A 2 -4.46 0.76 0.38
CA ALA A 2 -5.30 0.80 1.58
C ALA A 2 -4.80 1.90 2.53
N SER A 3 -5.73 2.70 3.05
CA SER A 3 -5.43 3.84 3.92
C SER A 3 -6.51 4.00 4.99
N ILE A 4 -6.14 4.65 6.08
CA ILE A 4 -7.10 5.23 7.05
C ILE A 4 -7.14 6.74 6.86
N TYR A 5 -8.29 7.32 7.18
CA TYR A 5 -8.57 8.74 7.06
C TYR A 5 -9.11 9.28 8.38
N GLU A 6 -8.73 10.50 8.71
CA GLU A 6 -9.29 11.23 9.83
C GLU A 6 -9.33 12.74 9.54
N GLN A 7 -10.46 13.37 9.84
CA GLN A 7 -10.56 14.83 9.87
C GLN A 7 -10.16 15.33 11.27
N ARG A 8 -9.16 16.22 11.35
CA ARG A 8 -8.75 16.88 12.59
C ARG A 8 -8.79 18.39 12.39
N GLN A 9 -9.70 19.07 13.11
CA GLN A 9 -9.96 20.50 12.88
C GLN A 9 -10.25 20.75 11.39
N ASP A 10 -9.51 21.65 10.75
CA ASP A 10 -9.62 21.98 9.32
C ASP A 10 -8.68 21.15 8.42
N GLU A 11 -8.01 20.13 8.96
CA GLU A 11 -7.08 19.28 8.20
C GLU A 11 -7.63 17.88 7.92
N CYS A 12 -7.61 17.52 6.64
CA CYS A 12 -7.80 16.17 6.15
C CYS A 12 -6.50 15.38 6.31
N ARG A 13 -6.45 14.36 7.17
CA ARG A 13 -5.28 13.52 7.38
C ARG A 13 -5.54 12.10 6.89
N TYR A 14 -4.53 11.49 6.28
CA TYR A 14 -4.58 10.08 5.92
C TYR A 14 -3.24 9.40 6.15
N CYS A 15 -3.28 8.09 6.38
CA CYS A 15 -2.10 7.26 6.52
C CYS A 15 -2.22 6.04 5.63
N ILE A 16 -1.20 5.78 4.81
CA ILE A 16 -1.10 4.58 3.98
C ILE A 16 -0.72 3.42 4.90
N LEU A 17 -1.50 2.35 4.82
CA LEU A 17 -1.21 1.14 5.58
C LEU A 17 -0.21 0.28 4.83
N THR A 18 0.74 -0.28 5.58
CA THR A 18 1.82 -1.11 5.05
C THR A 18 1.79 -2.50 5.65
N THR A 19 2.29 -3.48 4.91
CA THR A 19 2.54 -4.85 5.30
C THR A 19 3.99 -5.22 5.00
N GLU A 20 4.39 -6.46 5.29
CA GLU A 20 5.71 -6.97 4.95
C GLU A 20 5.95 -6.95 3.44
N ALA A 21 7.20 -6.67 3.05
CA ALA A 21 7.60 -6.75 1.65
C ALA A 21 7.56 -8.20 1.13
N ASN A 22 7.14 -8.35 -0.12
CA ASN A 22 7.26 -9.60 -0.86
C ASN A 22 8.72 -9.83 -1.32
N GLU A 23 8.97 -10.96 -1.96
CA GLU A 23 10.31 -11.37 -2.42
C GLU A 23 10.97 -10.35 -3.34
N SER A 24 10.22 -9.78 -4.30
CA SER A 24 10.77 -8.77 -5.23
C SER A 24 11.26 -7.49 -4.56
N VAL A 25 10.69 -7.10 -3.41
CA VAL A 25 10.99 -5.82 -2.74
C VAL A 25 11.81 -5.99 -1.46
N ARG A 26 11.79 -7.17 -0.81
CA ARG A 26 12.44 -7.41 0.49
C ARG A 26 13.95 -7.11 0.49
N GLY A 27 14.62 -7.27 -0.66
CA GLY A 27 16.03 -6.91 -0.82
C GLY A 27 16.29 -5.40 -0.79
N SER A 28 15.29 -4.58 -1.12
CA SER A 28 15.40 -3.11 -1.17
C SER A 28 14.80 -2.44 0.07
N HIS A 29 13.65 -2.93 0.56
CA HIS A 29 12.94 -2.35 1.70
C HIS A 29 12.08 -3.40 2.43
N PRO A 30 11.96 -3.35 3.77
CA PRO A 30 11.25 -4.38 4.54
C PRO A 30 9.73 -4.29 4.49
N ARG A 31 9.16 -3.15 4.09
CA ARG A 31 7.71 -2.91 4.05
C ARG A 31 7.23 -2.48 2.68
N MET A 32 5.99 -2.83 2.36
CA MET A 32 5.25 -2.41 1.17
C MET A 32 3.86 -1.91 1.55
N PRO A 33 3.22 -1.07 0.75
CA PRO A 33 1.82 -0.71 0.94
C PRO A 33 0.90 -1.94 0.84
N VAL A 34 -0.22 -1.92 1.55
CA VAL A 34 -1.33 -2.85 1.28
C VAL A 34 -1.97 -2.43 -0.04
N VAL A 35 -1.76 -3.25 -1.07
CA VAL A 35 -2.29 -3.00 -2.42
C VAL A 35 -3.71 -3.58 -2.53
N LEU A 36 -4.65 -2.72 -2.91
CA LEU A 36 -6.04 -3.08 -3.19
C LEU A 36 -6.21 -3.19 -4.70
N GLN A 37 -6.84 -4.27 -5.16
CA GLN A 37 -7.41 -4.40 -6.48
C GLN A 37 -8.69 -3.57 -6.58
N ARG A 38 -9.14 -3.29 -7.80
CA ARG A 38 -10.30 -2.41 -8.00
C ARG A 38 -11.57 -2.98 -7.39
N GLU A 39 -11.73 -4.29 -7.46
CA GLU A 39 -12.88 -5.04 -6.95
C GLU A 39 -12.92 -5.06 -5.42
N GLU A 40 -11.76 -4.87 -4.77
CA GLU A 40 -11.62 -4.91 -3.32
C GLU A 40 -11.96 -3.57 -2.63
N ILE A 41 -12.16 -2.49 -3.40
CA ILE A 41 -12.39 -1.15 -2.85
C ILE A 41 -13.65 -1.10 -1.99
N ILE A 42 -14.75 -1.70 -2.46
CA ILE A 42 -16.02 -1.68 -1.74
C ILE A 42 -15.91 -2.48 -0.43
N GLU A 43 -15.33 -3.68 -0.48
CA GLU A 43 -15.08 -4.49 0.71
C GLU A 43 -14.15 -3.77 1.70
N TRP A 44 -13.12 -3.07 1.23
CA TRP A 44 -12.20 -2.31 2.09
C TRP A 44 -12.92 -1.21 2.89
N ILE A 45 -13.85 -0.49 2.23
CA ILE A 45 -14.54 0.66 2.83
C ILE A 45 -15.70 0.20 3.72
N MET A 46 -16.44 -0.82 3.29
CA MET A 46 -17.75 -1.14 3.88
C MET A 46 -17.72 -2.35 4.84
N GLU A 47 -16.72 -3.24 4.75
CA GLU A 47 -16.72 -4.53 5.47
C GLU A 47 -15.59 -4.64 6.51
N PRO A 48 -15.86 -4.47 7.82
CA PRO A 48 -14.84 -4.50 8.88
C PRO A 48 -14.05 -5.81 8.97
N VAL A 49 -14.67 -6.94 8.59
CA VAL A 49 -14.00 -8.24 8.57
C VAL A 49 -13.02 -8.32 7.39
N ALA A 50 -13.40 -7.80 6.22
CA ALA A 50 -12.56 -7.77 5.04
C ALA A 50 -11.32 -6.88 5.27
N PHE A 51 -11.49 -5.73 5.94
CA PHE A 51 -10.39 -4.86 6.37
C PHE A 51 -9.26 -5.64 7.05
N ARG A 52 -9.57 -6.42 8.11
CA ARG A 52 -8.55 -7.17 8.88
C ARG A 52 -7.85 -8.24 8.06
N ARG A 53 -8.58 -8.91 7.15
CA ARG A 53 -8.02 -9.90 6.23
C ARG A 53 -7.06 -9.23 5.25
N MET A 54 -7.45 -8.08 4.70
CA MET A 54 -6.68 -7.35 3.70
C MET A 54 -5.34 -6.83 4.23
N LEU A 55 -5.25 -6.49 5.53
CA LEU A 55 -3.98 -6.09 6.17
C LEU A 55 -2.88 -7.16 6.10
N LYS A 56 -3.26 -8.44 5.96
CA LYS A 56 -2.33 -9.57 5.92
C LYS A 56 -2.01 -10.05 4.50
N LYS A 57 -2.50 -9.35 3.47
CA LYS A 57 -2.23 -9.72 2.08
C LYS A 57 -0.73 -9.60 1.78
N ILE A 58 -0.22 -10.53 0.99
CA ILE A 58 1.09 -10.41 0.37
C ILE A 58 0.93 -9.46 -0.84
N PRO A 59 1.70 -8.36 -0.90
CA PRO A 59 1.65 -7.43 -2.04
C PRO A 59 2.08 -8.08 -3.36
N PRO A 60 1.62 -7.56 -4.51
CA PRO A 60 1.98 -8.10 -5.82
C PRO A 60 3.48 -7.95 -6.10
N GLN A 61 4.06 -8.95 -6.75
CA GLN A 61 5.45 -8.90 -7.20
C GLN A 61 5.64 -7.76 -8.19
N LEU A 62 6.76 -7.04 -8.08
CA LEU A 62 7.10 -5.93 -8.97
C LEU A 62 8.27 -6.32 -9.88
N LEU A 63 8.20 -5.88 -11.13
CA LEU A 63 9.36 -5.91 -12.02
C LEU A 63 10.23 -4.70 -11.72
N ALA A 64 11.48 -4.94 -11.35
CA ALA A 64 12.45 -3.87 -11.18
C ALA A 64 12.96 -3.44 -12.57
N THR A 65 12.61 -2.23 -12.98
CA THR A 65 13.24 -1.55 -14.12
C THR A 65 14.22 -0.52 -13.60
N VAL A 66 15.43 -0.51 -14.15
CA VAL A 66 16.43 0.51 -13.82
C VAL A 66 16.20 1.67 -14.78
N GLU A 67 15.67 2.77 -14.26
CA GLU A 67 15.69 4.06 -14.94
C GLU A 67 16.69 4.97 -14.22
N ASP A 68 17.81 5.28 -14.89
CA ASP A 68 18.80 6.21 -14.38
C ASP A 68 18.35 7.65 -14.63
N ASN A 69 17.60 8.20 -13.69
CA ASN A 69 17.16 9.61 -13.70
C ASN A 69 18.20 10.57 -13.09
N GLN A 70 19.42 10.09 -12.77
CA GLN A 70 20.45 10.90 -12.09
C GLN A 70 21.55 11.43 -13.02
N THR A 71 21.51 11.16 -14.32
CA THR A 71 22.55 11.61 -15.27
C THR A 71 22.17 12.90 -16.04
N LEU A 72 21.18 13.65 -15.57
CA LEU A 72 20.87 15.00 -16.08
C LEU A 72 21.35 16.08 -15.09
N LEU A 73 22.67 16.31 -15.09
CA LEU A 73 23.32 17.52 -14.60
C LEU A 73 24.18 18.13 -15.72
#